data_AF-A0A1C6QFB7-F1
#
_entry.id   AF-A0A1C6QFB7-F1
#
_cell.length_a   1.000
_cell.length_b   1.000
_cell.length_c   1.000
_cell.angle_alpha   90.00
_cell.angle_beta   90.00
_cell.angle_gamma   90.00
#
_symmetry.space_group_name_H-M   'P 1'
#
loop_
_entity.id
_entity.type
_entity.pdbx_description
1 polymer ?
#
loop_
_entity_poly.entity_id
_entity_poly.type
_entity_poly.pdbx_seq_one_letter_code
_entity_poly.pdbx_strand_id
1 'polypeptide(L)'
;MPGRRGGADRESPRLPHTTSETIAERIENLYGQPMAALEAHADTNPTGTMLAALTSSHSDLQLAERNITFQLQRLRELAHPEREIGKFEAGHLLDCARRIAESVATRDAHAKTVSAVLSSLHRTPAPPAASKASDLTTSVPPRPAEPAATHTR
;
A
#
# COMPACT_ATOMS: atom_id res chain seq x y z
N MET A 1 -30.12 45.12 -3.75
CA MET A 1 -30.14 43.70 -4.15
C MET A 1 -28.75 43.11 -3.96
N PRO A 2 -28.49 42.30 -2.92
CA PRO A 2 -27.23 41.60 -2.76
C PRO A 2 -27.32 40.24 -3.47
N GLY A 3 -26.40 39.98 -4.41
CA GLY A 3 -26.39 38.75 -5.20
C GLY A 3 -24.98 38.19 -5.35
N ARG A 4 -24.73 37.09 -4.62
CA ARG A 4 -23.71 36.05 -4.78
C ARG A 4 -22.63 36.24 -5.87
N ARG A 5 -21.36 36.22 -5.44
CA ARG A 5 -20.30 35.44 -6.10
C ARG A 5 -19.73 34.54 -5.01
N GLY A 6 -20.03 33.25 -5.01
CA GLY A 6 -19.51 32.32 -6.01
C GLY A 6 -18.19 31.81 -5.47
N GLY A 7 -18.27 30.83 -4.56
CA GLY A 7 -17.11 30.20 -3.97
C GLY A 7 -16.25 29.62 -5.09
N ALA A 8 -15.03 30.14 -5.20
CA ALA A 8 -14.00 29.46 -5.95
C ALA A 8 -13.65 28.23 -5.12
N ASP A 9 -14.15 27.07 -5.56
CA ASP A 9 -13.55 25.78 -5.26
C ASP A 9 -12.07 25.90 -5.65
N ARG A 10 -11.23 26.18 -4.64
CA ARG A 10 -9.80 25.98 -4.73
C ARG A 10 -9.62 24.48 -4.84
N GLU A 11 -9.64 23.96 -6.07
CA GLU A 11 -8.89 22.75 -6.38
C GLU A 11 -7.43 23.07 -6.02
N SER A 12 -7.03 22.64 -4.83
CA SER A 12 -5.63 22.61 -4.42
C SER A 12 -4.86 21.89 -5.53
N PRO A 13 -3.74 22.44 -6.03
CA PRO A 13 -2.94 21.77 -7.03
C PRO A 13 -2.56 20.40 -6.49
N ARG A 14 -3.04 19.32 -7.12
CA ARG A 14 -2.61 17.97 -6.78
C ARG A 14 -1.11 17.94 -7.03
N LEU A 15 -0.33 17.81 -5.96
CA LEU A 15 1.10 17.58 -6.09
C LEU A 15 1.30 16.32 -6.95
N PRO A 16 2.31 16.31 -7.83
CA PRO A 16 2.61 15.11 -8.60
C PRO A 16 2.84 13.96 -7.61
N HIS A 17 2.06 12.88 -7.76
CA HIS A 17 2.17 11.72 -6.88
C HIS A 17 3.52 11.08 -7.11
N THR A 18 4.13 10.56 -6.05
CA THR A 18 5.38 9.83 -6.20
C THR A 18 5.13 8.49 -6.89
N THR A 19 6.21 7.86 -7.37
CA THR A 19 6.10 6.54 -7.99
C THR A 19 5.64 5.52 -6.96
N SER A 20 6.12 5.62 -5.71
CA SER A 20 5.67 4.75 -4.63
C SER A 20 4.17 4.90 -4.36
N GLU A 21 3.65 6.12 -4.33
CA GLU A 21 2.22 6.38 -4.13
C GLU A 21 1.36 5.76 -5.23
N THR A 22 1.76 5.94 -6.49
CA THR A 22 1.07 5.34 -7.65
C THR A 22 1.09 3.80 -7.57
N ILE A 23 2.20 3.21 -7.15
CA ILE A 23 2.31 1.76 -6.98
C ILE A 23 1.47 1.27 -5.79
N ALA A 24 1.45 1.99 -4.66
CA ALA A 24 0.62 1.68 -3.51
C ALA A 24 -0.85 1.61 -3.91
N GLU A 25 -1.37 2.64 -4.58
CA GLU A 25 -2.75 2.67 -5.06
C GLU A 25 -3.09 1.45 -5.94
N ARG A 26 -2.16 1.03 -6.81
CA ARG A 26 -2.36 -0.16 -7.64
C ARG A 26 -2.37 -1.46 -6.84
N ILE A 27 -1.49 -1.59 -5.83
CA ILE A 27 -1.48 -2.74 -4.92
C ILE A 27 -2.80 -2.78 -4.12
N GLU A 28 -3.20 -1.65 -3.54
CA GLU A 28 -4.46 -1.53 -2.80
C GLU A 28 -5.67 -1.88 -3.66
N ASN A 29 -5.70 -1.42 -4.91
CA ASN A 29 -6.76 -1.77 -5.85
C ASN A 29 -6.78 -3.28 -6.17
N LEU A 30 -5.61 -3.91 -6.34
CA LEU A 30 -5.50 -5.34 -6.61
C LEU A 30 -6.07 -6.17 -5.45
N TYR A 31 -5.68 -5.86 -4.21
CA TYR A 31 -6.04 -6.63 -3.01
C TYR A 31 -7.31 -6.16 -2.30
N GLY A 32 -7.82 -4.97 -2.60
CA GLY A 32 -9.01 -4.39 -1.98
C GLY A 32 -8.85 -4.06 -0.50
N GLN A 33 -7.63 -3.76 -0.06
CA GLN A 33 -7.26 -3.42 1.32
C GLN A 33 -6.25 -2.26 1.32
N PRO A 34 -6.22 -1.43 2.37
CA PRO A 34 -5.24 -0.35 2.48
C PRO A 34 -3.83 -0.90 2.71
N MET A 35 -2.81 -0.16 2.25
CA MET A 35 -1.42 -0.60 2.27
C MET A 35 -0.94 -1.00 3.67
N ALA A 36 -1.34 -0.26 4.70
CA ALA A 36 -0.98 -0.57 6.09
C ALA A 36 -1.49 -1.95 6.56
N ALA A 37 -2.69 -2.36 6.12
CA ALA A 37 -3.24 -3.68 6.45
C ALA A 37 -2.51 -4.79 5.67
N LEU A 38 -2.16 -4.51 4.42
CA LEU A 38 -1.40 -5.41 3.56
C LEU A 38 0.03 -5.65 4.06
N GLU A 39 0.70 -4.60 4.52
CA GLU A 39 2.02 -4.68 5.15
C GLU A 39 1.99 -5.52 6.42
N ALA A 40 1.04 -5.26 7.33
CA ALA A 40 0.88 -6.06 8.55
C ALA A 40 0.62 -7.56 8.25
N HIS A 41 -0.16 -7.84 7.19
CA HIS A 41 -0.40 -9.21 6.75
C HIS A 41 0.85 -9.87 6.16
N ALA A 42 1.63 -9.12 5.36
CA ALA A 42 2.89 -9.57 4.79
C ALA A 42 3.97 -9.80 5.87
N ASP A 43 4.05 -8.96 6.90
CA ASP A 43 4.98 -9.12 8.01
C ASP A 43 4.73 -10.41 8.80
N THR A 44 3.46 -10.83 8.88
CA THR A 44 3.08 -12.11 9.50
C THR A 44 3.41 -13.30 8.59
N ASN A 45 3.53 -13.09 7.28
CA ASN A 45 3.79 -14.12 6.26
C ASN A 45 4.90 -13.68 5.29
N PRO A 46 6.15 -13.51 5.79
CA PRO A 46 7.17 -12.72 5.12
C PRO A 46 7.81 -13.38 3.89
N THR A 47 7.51 -14.66 3.61
CA THR A 47 8.17 -15.40 2.52
C THR A 47 7.17 -16.13 1.63
N GLY A 48 7.50 -16.19 0.33
CA GLY A 48 6.80 -17.03 -0.65
C GLY A 48 5.46 -16.47 -1.18
N THR A 49 5.01 -15.30 -0.73
CA THR A 49 3.77 -14.69 -1.24
C THR A 49 4.04 -13.53 -2.20
N MET A 50 3.21 -13.40 -3.23
CA MET A 50 3.25 -12.25 -4.14
C MET A 50 3.02 -10.94 -3.39
N LEU A 51 2.18 -10.96 -2.37
CA LEU A 51 1.93 -9.78 -1.55
C LEU A 51 3.21 -9.30 -0.84
N ALA A 52 3.92 -10.21 -0.16
CA ALA A 52 5.18 -9.86 0.51
C ALA A 52 6.24 -9.30 -0.47
N ALA A 53 6.31 -9.84 -1.69
CA ALA A 53 7.21 -9.32 -2.72
C ALA A 53 6.81 -7.90 -3.18
N LEU A 54 5.52 -7.65 -3.36
CA LEU A 54 4.97 -6.35 -3.76
C LEU A 54 5.14 -5.31 -2.65
N THR A 55 4.86 -5.66 -1.40
CA THR A 55 5.02 -4.74 -0.25
C THR A 55 6.49 -4.43 0.01
N SER A 56 7.39 -5.42 -0.08
CA SER A 56 8.83 -5.18 0.02
C SER A 56 9.34 -4.25 -1.08
N SER A 57 8.94 -4.49 -2.34
CA SER A 57 9.36 -3.64 -3.46
C SER A 57 8.79 -2.22 -3.36
N HIS A 58 7.60 -2.06 -2.78
CA HIS A 58 7.03 -0.75 -2.47
C HIS A 58 7.84 -0.02 -1.38
N SER A 59 8.26 -0.72 -0.32
CA SER A 59 9.13 -0.14 0.71
C SER A 59 10.47 0.31 0.14
N ASP A 60 11.08 -0.47 -0.76
CA ASP A 60 12.32 -0.09 -1.45
C ASP A 60 12.14 1.15 -2.33
N LEU A 61 10.99 1.27 -3.02
CA LEU A 61 10.62 2.47 -3.77
C LEU A 61 10.52 3.71 -2.86
N GLN A 62 9.81 3.60 -1.74
CA GLN A 62 9.67 4.70 -0.79
C GLN A 62 11.04 5.15 -0.25
N LEU A 63 11.91 4.19 0.08
CA LEU A 63 13.25 4.48 0.57
C LEU A 63 14.09 5.19 -0.49
N ALA A 64 14.05 4.73 -1.74
CA ALA A 64 14.75 5.36 -2.85
C ALA A 64 14.27 6.81 -3.06
N GLU A 65 12.96 7.06 -3.08
CA GLU A 65 12.40 8.41 -3.28
C GLU A 65 12.71 9.37 -2.12
N ARG A 66 12.68 8.88 -0.86
CA ARG A 66 13.12 9.64 0.31
C ARG A 66 14.61 9.98 0.23
N ASN A 67 15.46 9.03 -0.19
CA ASN A 67 16.88 9.25 -0.34
C ASN A 67 17.17 10.28 -1.45
N ILE A 68 16.49 10.20 -2.60
CA ILE A 68 16.59 11.22 -3.66
C ILE A 68 16.30 12.61 -3.10
N THR A 69 15.18 12.75 -2.38
CA THR A 69 14.77 14.04 -1.80
C THR A 69 15.82 14.57 -0.82
N PHE A 70 16.29 13.71 0.08
CA PHE A 70 17.31 14.04 1.06
C PHE A 70 18.64 14.46 0.42
N GLN A 71 19.17 13.68 -0.53
CA GLN A 71 20.42 14.01 -1.20
C GLN A 71 20.30 15.26 -2.07
N LEU A 72 19.15 15.51 -2.69
CA LEU A 72 18.92 16.74 -3.45
C LEU A 72 18.94 17.97 -2.53
N GLN A 73 18.33 17.88 -1.36
CA GLN A 73 18.43 18.95 -0.36
C GLN A 73 19.88 19.15 0.06
N ARG A 74 20.59 18.07 0.41
CA ARG A 74 22.00 18.15 0.81
C ARG A 74 22.89 18.72 -0.29
N LEU A 75 22.65 18.35 -1.54
CA LEU A 75 23.39 18.85 -2.69
C LEU A 75 23.17 20.36 -2.86
N ARG A 76 21.93 20.85 -2.68
CA ARG A 76 21.63 22.30 -2.73
C ARG A 76 22.34 23.07 -1.61
N GLU A 77 22.40 22.51 -0.40
CA GLU A 77 23.14 23.11 0.72
C GLU A 77 24.64 23.19 0.44
N LEU A 78 25.22 22.10 -0.10
CA LEU A 78 26.65 22.02 -0.39
C LEU A 78 27.05 22.91 -1.57
N ALA A 79 26.17 23.05 -2.56
CA ALA A 79 26.36 23.84 -3.78
C ALA A 79 25.78 25.27 -3.67
N HIS A 80 25.51 25.75 -2.46
CA HIS A 80 25.00 27.11 -2.25
C HIS A 80 25.98 28.14 -2.86
N PRO A 81 25.50 29.12 -3.65
CA PRO A 81 26.38 29.99 -4.44
C PRO A 81 27.33 30.85 -3.59
N GLU A 82 26.95 31.15 -2.34
CA GLU A 82 27.79 31.92 -1.40
C GLU A 82 28.82 31.05 -0.66
N ARG A 83 28.86 29.75 -0.91
CA ARG A 83 29.74 28.81 -0.20
C ARG A 83 30.95 28.48 -1.06
N GLU A 84 32.15 28.65 -0.49
CA GLU A 84 33.38 28.20 -1.14
C GLU A 84 33.45 26.67 -1.15
N ILE A 85 33.79 26.10 -2.31
CA ILE A 85 34.02 24.65 -2.45
C ILE A 85 35.48 24.38 -2.14
N GLY A 86 35.74 23.99 -0.89
CA GLY A 86 37.05 23.51 -0.47
C GLY A 86 37.33 22.07 -0.91
N LYS A 87 38.51 21.59 -0.50
CA LYS A 87 39.06 20.28 -0.89
C LYS A 87 38.15 19.09 -0.52
N PHE A 88 37.43 19.18 0.59
CA PHE A 88 36.56 18.11 1.07
C PHE A 88 35.12 18.25 0.53
N GLU A 89 34.66 19.48 0.30
CA GLU A 89 33.34 19.75 -0.29
C GLU A 89 33.16 19.09 -1.66
N ALA A 90 34.18 19.14 -2.52
CA ALA A 90 34.12 18.52 -3.84
C ALA A 90 33.84 17.02 -3.76
N GLY A 91 34.44 16.32 -2.79
CA GLY A 91 34.17 14.90 -2.52
C GLY A 91 32.74 14.66 -2.02
N HIS A 92 32.23 15.52 -1.13
CA HIS A 92 30.85 15.43 -0.65
C HIS A 92 29.81 15.68 -1.75
N LEU A 93 30.07 16.62 -2.66
CA LEU A 93 29.22 16.87 -3.83
C LEU A 93 29.15 15.64 -4.74
N LEU A 94 30.32 15.06 -5.04
CA LEU A 94 30.40 13.85 -5.87
C LEU A 94 29.67 12.67 -5.20
N ASP A 95 29.84 12.47 -3.90
CA ASP A 95 29.14 11.42 -3.16
C ASP A 95 27.62 11.63 -3.17
N CYS A 96 27.14 12.86 -2.95
CA CYS A 96 25.71 13.18 -3.04
C CYS A 96 25.17 12.85 -4.44
N ALA A 97 25.87 13.27 -5.49
CA ALA A 97 25.48 12.99 -6.87
C ALA A 97 25.41 11.48 -7.17
N ARG A 98 26.40 10.71 -6.69
CA ARG A 98 26.42 9.25 -6.81
C ARG A 98 25.22 8.60 -6.10
N ARG A 99 24.93 9.01 -4.85
CA ARG A 99 23.80 8.47 -4.07
C ARG A 99 22.44 8.81 -4.69
N ILE A 100 22.32 9.98 -5.33
CA ILE A 100 21.13 10.33 -6.13
C ILE A 100 21.00 9.36 -7.31
N ALA A 101 22.06 9.16 -8.09
CA ALA A 101 22.04 8.30 -9.26
C ALA A 101 21.67 6.84 -8.90
N GLU A 102 22.26 6.31 -7.83
CA GLU A 102 21.94 4.97 -7.30
C GLU A 102 20.48 4.87 -6.88
N SER A 103 19.96 5.87 -6.16
CA SER A 103 18.57 5.87 -5.72
C SER A 103 17.59 5.99 -6.89
N VAL A 104 17.91 6.78 -7.92
CA VAL A 104 17.13 6.86 -9.16
C VAL A 104 17.12 5.53 -9.89
N ALA A 105 18.28 4.88 -10.06
CA ALA A 105 18.37 3.58 -10.70
C ALA A 105 17.54 2.51 -9.98
N THR A 106 17.61 2.47 -8.64
CA THR A 106 16.79 1.58 -7.81
C THR A 106 15.30 1.88 -8.00
N ARG A 107 14.89 3.15 -7.89
CA ARG A 107 13.49 3.55 -8.09
C ARG A 107 12.97 3.08 -9.45
N ASP A 108 13.70 3.36 -10.52
CA ASP A 108 13.26 3.04 -11.88
C ASP A 108 13.21 1.52 -12.13
N ALA A 109 14.16 0.76 -11.56
CA ALA A 109 14.17 -0.69 -11.65
C ALA A 109 12.97 -1.34 -10.93
N HIS A 110 12.67 -0.92 -9.70
CA HIS A 110 11.51 -1.40 -8.97
C HIS A 110 10.20 -0.92 -9.62
N ALA A 111 10.13 0.34 -10.04
CA ALA A 111 8.94 0.88 -10.71
C ALA A 111 8.60 0.09 -11.97
N LYS A 112 9.60 -0.21 -12.81
CA LYS A 112 9.42 -1.03 -14.02
C LYS A 112 8.96 -2.44 -13.67
N THR A 113 9.65 -3.10 -12.75
CA THR A 113 9.40 -4.51 -12.40
C THR A 113 8.04 -4.68 -11.74
N VAL A 114 7.74 -3.88 -10.72
CA VAL A 114 6.47 -3.92 -9.99
C VAL A 114 5.32 -3.53 -10.91
N SER A 115 5.49 -2.50 -11.76
CA SER A 115 4.46 -2.15 -12.73
C SER A 115 4.15 -3.30 -13.69
N ALA A 116 5.16 -4.02 -14.18
CA ALA A 116 4.98 -5.16 -15.06
C ALA A 116 4.23 -6.31 -14.36
N VAL A 117 4.60 -6.61 -13.11
CA VAL A 117 3.91 -7.61 -12.28
C VAL A 117 2.47 -7.20 -12.02
N LEU A 118 2.22 -5.97 -11.56
CA LEU A 118 0.86 -5.49 -11.32
C LEU A 118 0.00 -5.44 -12.58
N SER A 119 0.60 -5.25 -13.75
CA SER A 119 -0.12 -5.31 -15.03
C SER A 119 -0.42 -6.74 -15.48
N SER A 120 0.38 -7.74 -15.06
CA SER A 120 0.11 -9.15 -15.37
C SER A 120 -0.86 -9.80 -14.39
N LEU A 121 -0.95 -9.27 -13.17
CA LEU A 121 -1.91 -9.68 -12.16
C LEU A 121 -3.28 -9.10 -12.47
N HIS A 122 -4.29 -9.96 -12.52
CA HIS A 122 -5.68 -9.54 -12.54
C HIS A 122 -6.30 -9.84 -11.18
N ARG A 123 -7.28 -9.02 -10.78
CA ARG A 123 -8.11 -9.33 -9.62
C ARG A 123 -8.93 -10.58 -9.96
N THR A 124 -8.65 -11.71 -9.32
CA THR A 124 -9.55 -12.87 -9.37
C THR A 124 -10.88 -12.46 -8.73
N PRO A 125 -12.03 -12.65 -9.41
CA PRO A 125 -13.33 -12.34 -8.81
C PRO A 125 -13.43 -13.07 -7.48
N ALA A 126 -13.89 -12.36 -6.43
CA ALA A 126 -14.25 -13.02 -5.18
C ALA A 126 -15.23 -14.17 -5.51
N PRO A 127 -15.03 -15.38 -4.99
CA PRO A 127 -16.02 -16.45 -5.12
C PRO A 127 -17.38 -15.86 -4.73
N PRO A 128 -18.45 -16.06 -5.52
CA PRO A 128 -19.76 -15.55 -5.15
C PRO A 128 -19.99 -16.03 -3.72
N ALA A 129 -20.26 -15.07 -2.81
CA ALA A 129 -20.58 -15.38 -1.43
C ALA A 129 -21.59 -16.52 -1.49
N ALA A 130 -21.22 -17.69 -0.96
CA ALA A 130 -22.19 -18.76 -0.82
C ALA A 130 -23.36 -18.12 -0.09
N SER A 131 -24.47 -17.94 -0.81
CA SER A 131 -25.73 -17.52 -0.22
C SER A 131 -25.87 -18.41 0.99
N LYS A 132 -25.83 -17.82 2.20
CA LYS A 132 -26.23 -18.53 3.40
C LYS A 132 -27.67 -18.93 3.13
N ALA A 133 -27.84 -20.15 2.62
CA ALA A 133 -29.14 -20.75 2.49
C ALA A 133 -29.71 -20.76 3.90
N SER A 134 -30.79 -20.00 4.05
CA SER A 134 -31.62 -19.94 5.23
C SER A 134 -31.87 -21.32 5.81
N ASP A 135 -31.83 -21.37 7.15
CA ASP A 135 -32.71 -22.16 7.99
C ASP A 135 -32.96 -23.60 7.56
N LEU A 136 -32.02 -24.48 7.92
CA LEU A 136 -32.42 -25.83 8.30
C LEU A 136 -32.92 -25.77 9.74
N THR A 137 -34.20 -25.44 9.91
CA THR A 137 -34.94 -25.83 11.11
C THR A 137 -34.95 -27.36 11.17
N THR A 138 -34.04 -27.93 11.94
CA THR A 138 -34.08 -29.33 12.34
C THR A 138 -35.38 -29.56 13.11
N SER A 139 -36.38 -30.10 12.41
CA SER A 139 -37.61 -30.62 13.00
C SER A 139 -37.26 -31.84 13.85
N VAL A 140 -37.22 -31.66 15.17
CA VAL A 140 -37.10 -32.75 16.15
C VAL A 140 -38.39 -33.59 16.09
N PRO A 141 -38.31 -34.93 15.96
CA PRO A 141 -39.49 -35.78 16.03
C PRO A 141 -40.01 -35.86 17.48
N PRO A 142 -41.34 -35.87 17.71
CA PRO A 142 -41.90 -35.93 19.05
C PRO A 142 -41.63 -37.29 19.71
N ARG A 143 -41.09 -37.25 20.93
CA ARG A 143 -40.90 -38.40 21.81
C ARG A 143 -42.27 -38.89 22.33
N PRO A 144 -42.62 -40.18 22.21
CA PRO A 144 -43.83 -40.71 22.85
C PRO A 144 -43.74 -40.61 24.37
N ALA A 145 -44.82 -40.13 24.99
CA ALA A 145 -44.99 -40.07 26.43
C ALA A 145 -45.22 -41.49 27.00
N GLU A 146 -44.39 -41.88 27.97
CA GLU A 146 -44.63 -43.07 28.80
C GLU A 146 -45.75 -42.76 29.82
N PRO A 147 -46.80 -43.59 29.92
CA PRO A 147 -47.84 -43.41 30.93
C PRO A 147 -47.35 -43.80 32.32
N ALA A 148 -47.58 -42.89 33.27
CA ALA A 148 -47.42 -43.14 34.70
C ALA A 148 -48.41 -44.21 35.18
N ALA A 149 -47.89 -45.37 35.61
CA ALA A 149 -48.63 -46.31 36.42
C ALA A 149 -48.33 -46.02 37.90
N THR A 150 -49.10 -45.11 38.50
CA THR A 150 -49.40 -45.20 39.93
C THR A 150 -50.42 -46.33 40.07
N HIS A 151 -50.25 -47.27 41.01
CA HIS A 151 -51.33 -47.79 41.85
C HIS A 151 -50.73 -48.51 43.07
N THR A 152 -51.23 -48.08 44.21
CA THR A 152 -50.97 -48.46 45.60
C THR A 152 -51.53 -49.85 45.93
N ARG A 153 -50.83 -50.62 46.78
CA ARG A 153 -51.38 -51.20 48.01
C ARG A 153 -50.27 -51.75 48.90
#